data_AF-A0A2C9LJ79-F1
#
_entry.id   AF-A0A2C9LJ79-F1
#
_cell.length_a   1.000
_cell.length_b   1.000
_cell.length_c   1.000
_cell.angle_alpha   90.00
_cell.angle_beta   90.00
_cell.angle_gamma   90.00
#
_symmetry.space_group_name_H-M   'P 1'
#
loop_
_entity.id
_entity.type
_entity.pdbx_description
1 polymer ?
#
loop_
_entity_poly.entity_id
_entity_poly.type
_entity_poly.pdbx_seq_one_letter_code
_entity_poly.pdbx_strand_id
1 'polypeptide(L)'
;MYSKSVIIQCFFLAINSGSFPCFRTLIKKEADVNARVYTRYSPLHLAAEKGLAHFVSLLLQHGAELDVYADHNLSPLFLAAHKGHTDCVKLLIKFAKDRGVMHIVNAAASDNATPLLIAAQEGYAAIVAILLHYGADANIPADGDNAVALQYAVLNGHYR
;
A
#
# COMPACT_ATOMS: atom_id res chain seq x y z
N MET A 1 -29.43 -5.54 16.19
CA MET A 1 -28.57 -5.88 15.02
C MET A 1 -27.67 -4.70 14.73
N TYR A 2 -26.34 -4.86 14.76
CA TYR A 2 -25.45 -3.77 14.37
C TYR A 2 -25.62 -3.50 12.87
N SER A 3 -25.70 -2.24 12.47
CA SER A 3 -25.76 -1.91 11.03
C SER A 3 -24.44 -2.30 10.38
N LYS A 4 -24.47 -2.68 9.09
CA LYS A 4 -23.25 -2.96 8.30
C LYS A 4 -22.21 -1.83 8.44
N SER A 5 -22.66 -0.57 8.54
CA SER A 5 -21.82 0.60 8.77
C SER A 5 -21.03 0.56 10.09
N VAL A 6 -21.64 0.11 11.19
CA VAL A 6 -20.96 0.01 12.50
C VAL A 6 -19.87 -1.06 12.49
N ILE A 7 -20.11 -2.20 11.84
CA ILE A 7 -19.12 -3.28 11.73
C ILE A 7 -17.89 -2.81 10.96
N ILE A 8 -18.10 -2.08 9.85
CA ILE A 8 -17.02 -1.49 9.05
C ILE A 8 -16.22 -0.48 9.90
N GLN A 9 -16.89 0.44 10.61
CA GLN A 9 -16.20 1.41 11.46
C GLN A 9 -15.38 0.75 12.57
N CYS A 10 -15.93 -0.26 13.25
CA CYS A 10 -15.20 -1.04 14.26
C CYS A 10 -14.00 -1.78 13.66
N PHE A 11 -14.09 -2.24 12.42
CA PHE A 11 -13.00 -2.91 11.71
C PHE A 11 -11.83 -1.96 11.43
N PHE A 12 -12.13 -0.76 10.93
CA PHE A 12 -11.12 0.29 10.73
C PHE A 12 -10.53 0.78 12.06
N LEU A 13 -11.35 0.92 13.11
CA LEU A 13 -10.89 1.24 14.46
C LEU A 13 -9.95 0.16 15.03
N ALA A 14 -10.22 -1.12 14.78
CA ALA A 14 -9.37 -2.22 15.23
C ALA A 14 -7.98 -2.17 14.58
N ILE A 15 -7.90 -1.87 13.28
CA ILE A 15 -6.62 -1.66 12.60
C ILE A 15 -5.94 -0.38 13.11
N ASN A 16 -6.67 0.73 13.21
CA ASN A 16 -6.13 2.02 13.63
C ASN A 16 -5.58 2.00 15.07
N SER A 17 -6.19 1.22 15.95
CA SER A 17 -5.72 0.99 17.33
C SER A 17 -4.68 -0.12 17.46
N GLY A 18 -4.40 -0.88 16.39
CA GLY A 18 -3.53 -2.05 16.42
C GLY A 18 -4.09 -3.24 17.23
N SER A 19 -5.40 -3.25 17.52
CA SER A 19 -6.02 -4.27 18.38
C SER A 19 -6.30 -5.57 17.63
N PHE A 20 -5.36 -6.52 17.73
CA PHE A 20 -5.49 -7.86 17.15
C PHE A 20 -6.70 -8.68 17.65
N PRO A 21 -7.04 -8.69 18.95
CA PRO A 21 -8.18 -9.49 19.43
C PRO A 21 -9.51 -9.00 18.84
N CYS A 22 -9.70 -7.68 18.76
CA CYS A 22 -10.88 -7.08 18.13
C CYS A 22 -10.94 -7.45 16.65
N PHE A 23 -9.82 -7.33 15.93
CA PHE A 23 -9.75 -7.68 14.52
C PHE A 23 -10.09 -9.14 14.24
N ARG A 24 -9.48 -10.09 14.97
CA ARG A 24 -9.76 -11.52 14.81
C ARG A 24 -11.22 -11.86 15.10
N THR A 25 -11.81 -11.20 16.11
CA THR A 25 -13.22 -11.38 16.44
C THR A 25 -14.12 -10.88 15.31
N LEU A 26 -13.78 -9.75 14.67
CA LEU A 26 -14.53 -9.19 13.55
C LEU A 26 -14.44 -10.07 12.30
N ILE A 27 -13.25 -10.59 11.96
CA ILE A 27 -13.09 -11.56 10.86
C ILE A 27 -13.93 -12.83 11.10
N LYS A 28 -13.93 -13.36 12.33
CA LYS A 28 -14.78 -14.52 12.69
C LYS A 28 -16.28 -14.24 12.56
N LYS A 29 -16.68 -12.97 12.62
CA LYS A 29 -18.07 -12.53 12.41
C LYS A 29 -18.36 -12.16 10.95
N GLU A 30 -17.56 -12.67 10.01
CA GLU A 30 -17.71 -12.44 8.57
C GLU A 30 -17.65 -10.95 8.20
N ALA A 31 -16.81 -10.18 8.90
CA ALA A 31 -16.53 -8.81 8.48
C ALA A 31 -15.90 -8.81 7.08
N ASP A 32 -16.42 -7.95 6.21
CA ASP A 32 -15.90 -7.78 4.85
C ASP A 32 -14.50 -7.14 4.88
N VAL A 33 -13.49 -7.91 4.49
CA VAL A 33 -12.08 -7.47 4.43
C VAL A 33 -11.84 -6.42 3.35
N ASN A 34 -12.75 -6.34 2.37
CA ASN A 34 -12.72 -5.38 1.28
C ASN A 34 -13.71 -4.23 1.51
N ALA A 35 -14.24 -4.10 2.74
CA ALA A 35 -15.13 -3.00 3.08
C ALA A 35 -14.50 -1.66 2.72
N ARG A 36 -15.26 -0.78 2.07
CA ARG A 36 -14.80 0.56 1.70
C ARG A 36 -15.55 1.60 2.52
N VAL A 37 -14.82 2.59 3.03
CA VAL A 37 -15.41 3.81 3.62
C VAL A 37 -15.49 4.92 2.56
N TYR A 38 -16.04 6.08 2.92
CA TYR A 38 -16.43 7.18 2.01
C TYR A 38 -15.48 7.46 0.83
N THR A 39 -14.16 7.43 1.04
CA THR A 39 -13.11 7.74 0.05
C THR A 39 -12.55 6.52 -0.69
N ARG A 40 -13.39 5.47 -0.84
CA ARG A 40 -13.00 4.13 -1.34
C ARG A 40 -11.85 3.47 -0.56
N TYR A 41 -11.51 4.04 0.60
CA TYR A 41 -10.41 3.60 1.45
C TYR A 41 -10.74 2.21 1.99
N SER A 42 -9.83 1.26 1.76
CA SER A 42 -9.97 -0.11 2.24
C SER A 42 -9.12 -0.34 3.51
N PRO A 43 -9.40 -1.40 4.28
CA PRO A 43 -8.57 -1.83 5.40
C PRO A 43 -7.10 -2.00 5.02
N LEU A 44 -6.83 -2.44 3.79
CA LEU A 44 -5.48 -2.64 3.28
C LEU A 44 -4.74 -1.32 3.08
N HIS A 45 -5.43 -0.25 2.63
CA HIS A 45 -4.84 1.09 2.56
C HIS A 45 -4.43 1.58 3.95
N LEU A 46 -5.33 1.48 4.94
CA LEU A 46 -5.05 1.89 6.32
C LEU A 46 -3.89 1.11 6.93
N ALA A 47 -3.88 -0.21 6.78
CA ALA A 47 -2.80 -1.05 7.30
C ALA A 47 -1.45 -0.73 6.65
N ALA A 48 -1.45 -0.50 5.32
CA ALA A 48 -0.25 -0.12 4.57
C ALA A 48 0.27 1.27 4.96
N GLU A 49 -0.61 2.27 5.10
CA GLU A 49 -0.25 3.63 5.52
C GLU A 49 0.33 3.66 6.94
N LYS A 50 -0.22 2.85 7.85
CA LYS A 50 0.21 2.78 9.25
C LYS A 50 1.43 1.88 9.48
N GLY A 51 1.89 1.16 8.45
CA GLY A 51 3.04 0.25 8.57
C GLY A 51 2.73 -1.04 9.34
N LEU A 52 1.45 -1.41 9.45
CA LEU A 52 0.99 -2.54 10.23
C LEU A 52 1.13 -3.85 9.43
N ALA A 53 2.38 -4.28 9.21
CA ALA A 53 2.73 -5.43 8.37
C ALA A 53 1.95 -6.72 8.73
N HIS A 54 1.70 -6.96 10.02
CA HIS A 54 0.88 -8.08 10.46
C HIS A 54 -0.58 -8.00 9.99
N PHE A 55 -1.18 -6.82 10.03
CA PHE A 55 -2.54 -6.60 9.52
C PHE A 55 -2.58 -6.69 8.00
N VAL A 56 -1.57 -6.17 7.30
CA VAL A 56 -1.42 -6.36 5.84
C VAL A 56 -1.40 -7.85 5.50
N SER A 57 -0.54 -8.63 6.15
CA SER A 57 -0.46 -10.08 5.93
C SER A 57 -1.81 -10.77 6.18
N LEU A 58 -2.47 -10.45 7.29
CA LEU A 58 -3.70 -11.12 7.69
C LEU A 58 -4.88 -10.71 6.78
N LEU A 59 -5.00 -9.44 6.41
CA LEU A 59 -5.98 -8.98 5.42
C LEU A 59 -5.79 -9.71 4.08
N LEU A 60 -4.55 -9.83 3.60
CA LEU A 60 -4.26 -10.53 2.36
C LEU A 60 -4.58 -12.02 2.48
N GLN A 61 -4.20 -12.70 3.55
CA GLN A 61 -4.57 -14.10 3.79
C GLN A 61 -6.09 -14.34 3.76
N HIS A 62 -6.88 -13.37 4.20
CA HIS A 62 -8.34 -13.43 4.19
C HIS A 62 -8.98 -12.90 2.90
N GLY A 63 -8.21 -12.68 1.83
CA GLY A 63 -8.76 -12.33 0.51
C GLY A 63 -8.92 -10.84 0.25
N ALA A 64 -8.20 -9.97 0.98
CA ALA A 64 -8.16 -8.55 0.65
C ALA A 64 -7.65 -8.35 -0.79
N GLU A 65 -8.33 -7.48 -1.53
CA GLU A 65 -7.96 -7.06 -2.89
C GLU A 65 -6.68 -6.21 -2.84
N LEU A 66 -5.70 -6.55 -3.69
CA LEU A 66 -4.44 -5.79 -3.81
C LEU A 66 -4.54 -4.64 -4.82
N ASP A 67 -5.29 -4.87 -5.89
CA ASP A 67 -5.50 -3.91 -6.98
C ASP A 67 -6.67 -2.99 -6.65
N VAL A 68 -6.50 -2.24 -5.56
CA VAL A 68 -7.50 -1.31 -5.05
C VAL A 68 -6.94 0.10 -5.03
N TYR A 69 -7.83 1.05 -5.28
CA TYR A 69 -7.51 2.47 -5.38
C TYR A 69 -8.46 3.25 -4.49
N ALA A 70 -7.87 4.01 -3.56
CA ALA A 70 -8.56 5.08 -2.86
C ALA A 70 -8.66 6.33 -3.73
N ASP A 71 -9.21 7.41 -3.18
CA ASP A 71 -9.17 8.72 -3.82
C ASP A 71 -7.75 9.11 -4.24
N HIS A 72 -7.62 9.92 -5.30
CA HIS A 72 -6.34 10.27 -5.92
C HIS A 72 -5.56 9.07 -6.49
N ASN A 73 -6.26 7.98 -6.82
CA ASN A 73 -5.67 6.73 -7.35
C ASN A 73 -4.58 6.14 -6.44
N LEU A 74 -4.66 6.37 -5.14
CA LEU A 74 -3.67 5.87 -4.19
C LEU A 74 -3.87 4.37 -4.00
N SER A 75 -2.86 3.57 -4.34
CA SER A 75 -2.82 2.15 -4.04
C SER A 75 -2.26 1.88 -2.63
N PRO A 76 -2.53 0.72 -2.01
CA PRO A 76 -1.90 0.35 -0.75
C PRO A 76 -0.38 0.29 -0.86
N LEU A 77 0.16 -0.14 -2.00
CA LEU A 77 1.61 -0.17 -2.24
C LEU A 77 2.19 1.24 -2.29
N PHE A 78 1.51 2.18 -2.95
CA PHE A 78 1.90 3.59 -2.97
C PHE A 78 1.97 4.16 -1.55
N LEU A 79 0.93 3.94 -0.73
CA LEU A 79 0.89 4.43 0.65
C LEU A 79 2.02 3.85 1.52
N ALA A 80 2.30 2.54 1.40
CA ALA A 80 3.41 1.91 2.12
C ALA A 80 4.76 2.48 1.68
N ALA A 81 4.95 2.74 0.38
CA ALA A 81 6.17 3.31 -0.18
C ALA A 81 6.36 4.77 0.28
N HIS A 82 5.32 5.60 0.19
CA HIS A 82 5.33 6.99 0.62
C HIS A 82 5.60 7.15 2.12
N LYS A 83 5.17 6.19 2.95
CA LYS A 83 5.41 6.22 4.41
C LYS A 83 6.66 5.48 4.87
N GLY A 84 7.44 4.89 3.96
CA GLY A 84 8.70 4.22 4.30
C GLY A 84 8.55 2.83 4.91
N HIS A 85 7.37 2.21 4.81
CA HIS A 85 7.05 0.94 5.46
C HIS A 85 7.57 -0.26 4.67
N THR A 86 8.88 -0.49 4.73
CA THR A 86 9.60 -1.51 3.95
C THR A 86 8.99 -2.90 4.07
N ASP A 87 8.57 -3.34 5.27
CA ASP A 87 7.98 -4.66 5.46
C ASP A 87 6.59 -4.79 4.84
N CYS A 88 5.80 -3.71 4.84
CA CYS A 88 4.51 -3.66 4.15
C CYS A 88 4.71 -3.76 2.63
N VAL A 89 5.69 -3.02 2.08
CA VAL A 89 6.06 -3.09 0.66
C VAL A 89 6.44 -4.53 0.27
N LYS A 90 7.32 -5.17 1.05
CA LYS A 90 7.74 -6.57 0.79
C LYS A 90 6.55 -7.53 0.79
N LEU A 91 5.65 -7.40 1.76
CA LEU A 91 4.46 -8.26 1.86
C LEU A 91 3.52 -8.03 0.69
N LEU A 92 3.20 -6.77 0.37
CA LEU A 92 2.30 -6.42 -0.74
C LEU A 92 2.82 -6.97 -2.07
N ILE A 93 4.12 -6.77 -2.36
CA ILE A 93 4.73 -7.28 -3.60
C ILE A 93 4.79 -8.80 -3.62
N LYS A 94 5.11 -9.46 -2.51
CA LYS A 94 5.11 -10.92 -2.42
C LYS A 94 3.72 -11.49 -2.75
N PHE A 95 2.69 -10.98 -2.11
CA PHE A 95 1.32 -11.42 -2.39
C PHE A 95 0.86 -11.04 -3.80
N ALA A 96 1.32 -9.90 -4.33
CA ALA A 96 1.04 -9.51 -5.71
C ALA A 96 1.64 -10.48 -6.72
N LYS A 97 2.88 -10.91 -6.48
CA LYS A 97 3.55 -11.94 -7.27
C LYS A 97 2.81 -13.28 -7.18
N ASP A 98 2.47 -13.71 -5.97
CA ASP A 98 1.76 -14.98 -5.73
C ASP A 98 0.38 -15.01 -6.40
N ARG A 99 -0.26 -13.84 -6.57
CA ARG A 99 -1.58 -13.68 -7.20
C ARG A 99 -1.54 -13.22 -8.66
N GLY A 100 -0.35 -13.01 -9.23
CA GLY A 100 -0.19 -12.56 -10.62
C GLY A 100 -0.66 -11.12 -10.89
N VAL A 101 -0.71 -10.25 -9.89
CA VAL A 101 -1.15 -8.84 -10.01
C VAL A 101 0.04 -7.86 -9.89
N MET A 102 1.14 -8.16 -10.58
CA MET A 102 2.38 -7.37 -10.49
C MET A 102 2.26 -5.97 -11.11
N HIS A 103 1.22 -5.68 -11.89
CA HIS A 103 0.97 -4.36 -12.45
C HIS A 103 0.82 -3.27 -11.37
N ILE A 104 0.46 -3.64 -10.14
CA ILE A 104 0.33 -2.70 -9.01
C ILE A 104 1.65 -1.99 -8.66
N VAL A 105 2.81 -2.56 -9.05
CA VAL A 105 4.14 -1.96 -8.78
C VAL A 105 4.31 -0.62 -9.50
N ASN A 106 3.66 -0.48 -10.66
CA ASN A 106 3.70 0.73 -11.49
C ASN A 106 2.40 1.53 -11.41
N ALA A 107 1.51 1.20 -10.47
CA ALA A 107 0.24 1.90 -10.30
C ALA A 107 0.49 3.34 -9.85
N ALA A 108 0.25 4.29 -10.75
CA ALA A 108 0.44 5.70 -10.50
C ALA A 108 -0.77 6.33 -9.77
N ALA A 109 -0.47 7.26 -8.87
CA ALA A 109 -1.45 8.16 -8.27
C ALA A 109 -1.92 9.21 -9.30
N SER A 110 -2.86 10.06 -8.91
CA SER A 110 -3.48 11.05 -9.81
C SER A 110 -2.52 12.12 -10.36
N ASP A 111 -1.35 12.28 -9.76
CA ASP A 111 -0.25 13.18 -10.17
C ASP A 111 0.84 12.44 -10.99
N ASN A 112 0.53 11.25 -11.50
CA ASN A 112 1.46 10.32 -12.13
C ASN A 112 2.60 9.84 -11.21
N ALA A 113 2.53 10.07 -9.89
CA ALA A 113 3.53 9.56 -8.97
C ALA A 113 3.37 8.04 -8.78
N THR A 114 4.43 7.29 -9.04
CA THR A 114 4.48 5.85 -8.80
C THR A 114 5.06 5.54 -7.42
N PRO A 115 4.85 4.32 -6.88
CA PRO A 115 5.49 3.89 -5.64
C PRO A 115 7.02 4.05 -5.67
N LEU A 116 7.63 3.87 -6.84
CA LEU A 116 9.08 4.04 -7.04
C LEU A 116 9.48 5.51 -6.92
N LEU A 117 8.75 6.40 -7.61
CA LEU A 117 9.02 7.84 -7.60
C LEU A 117 8.95 8.41 -6.19
N ILE A 118 7.88 8.11 -5.46
CA ILE A 118 7.69 8.64 -4.10
C ILE A 118 8.71 8.06 -3.12
N ALA A 119 9.06 6.77 -3.23
CA ALA A 119 10.10 6.17 -2.40
C ALA A 119 11.49 6.78 -2.67
N ALA A 120 11.78 7.14 -3.92
CA ALA A 120 13.02 7.79 -4.29
C ALA A 120 13.07 9.24 -3.79
N GLN A 121 11.96 9.99 -3.92
CA GLN A 121 11.82 11.35 -3.42
C GLN A 121 12.05 11.44 -1.90
N GLU A 122 11.47 10.49 -1.15
CA GLU A 122 11.62 10.42 0.31
C GLU A 122 12.97 9.80 0.75
N GLY A 123 13.79 9.31 -0.19
CA GLY A 123 15.11 8.74 0.09
C GLY A 123 15.10 7.31 0.67
N TYR A 124 14.01 6.55 0.49
CA TYR A 124 13.89 5.19 0.98
C TYR A 124 14.60 4.17 0.08
N ALA A 125 15.94 4.19 0.09
CA ALA A 125 16.79 3.36 -0.77
C ALA A 125 16.43 1.86 -0.74
N ALA A 126 16.08 1.31 0.43
CA ALA A 126 15.66 -0.08 0.54
C ALA A 126 14.38 -0.39 -0.24
N ILE A 127 13.39 0.52 -0.20
CA ILE A 127 12.13 0.38 -0.92
C ILE A 127 12.35 0.54 -2.43
N VAL A 128 13.17 1.51 -2.83
CA VAL A 128 13.58 1.71 -4.23
C VAL A 128 14.22 0.45 -4.80
N ALA A 129 15.18 -0.14 -4.08
CA ALA A 129 15.85 -1.37 -4.50
C ALA A 129 14.87 -2.54 -4.64
N ILE A 130 13.91 -2.67 -3.72
CA ILE A 130 12.87 -3.70 -3.79
C ILE A 130 11.97 -3.48 -5.02
N LEU A 131 11.45 -2.26 -5.21
CA LEU A 131 10.55 -1.94 -6.32
C LEU A 131 11.23 -2.20 -7.68
N LEU A 132 12.48 -1.75 -7.86
CA LEU A 132 13.26 -2.01 -9.07
C LEU A 132 13.50 -3.51 -9.30
N HIS A 133 13.84 -4.26 -8.25
CA HIS A 133 14.02 -5.72 -8.34
C HIS A 133 12.75 -6.43 -8.83
N TYR A 134 11.57 -5.89 -8.54
CA TYR A 134 10.28 -6.44 -8.89
C TYR A 134 9.64 -5.81 -10.13
N GLY A 135 10.42 -5.07 -10.94
CA GLY A 135 9.99 -4.57 -12.25
C GLY A 135 9.29 -3.22 -12.24
N ALA A 136 9.57 -2.37 -11.23
CA ALA A 136 9.15 -0.98 -11.28
C ALA A 136 9.84 -0.24 -12.43
N ASP A 137 9.06 0.48 -13.22
CA ASP A 137 9.56 1.25 -14.35
C ASP A 137 10.03 2.63 -13.88
N ALA A 138 11.33 2.88 -14.06
CA ALA A 138 11.97 4.13 -13.73
C ALA A 138 11.79 5.22 -14.81
N ASN A 139 11.11 4.92 -15.92
CA ASN A 139 10.90 5.89 -17.00
C ASN A 139 9.50 6.49 -17.00
N ILE A 140 8.64 6.13 -16.03
CA ILE A 140 7.29 6.69 -15.92
C ILE A 140 7.43 8.18 -15.60
N PRO A 141 6.98 9.07 -16.49
CA PRO A 141 7.06 10.50 -16.26
C PRO A 141 6.10 10.86 -15.12
N ALA A 142 6.64 11.45 -14.07
CA ALA A 142 5.83 12.14 -13.08
C ALA A 142 5.47 13.53 -13.61
N ASP A 143 4.27 14.03 -13.28
CA ASP A 143 3.96 15.41 -13.57
C ASP A 143 4.70 16.32 -12.56
N GLY A 144 5.27 17.44 -13.02
CA GLY A 144 6.00 18.42 -12.19
C GLY A 144 7.50 18.15 -11.99
N ASP A 145 8.09 18.67 -10.89
CA ASP A 145 9.53 18.57 -10.56
C ASP A 145 10.00 17.12 -10.30
N ASN A 146 9.07 16.18 -10.18
CA ASN A 146 9.31 14.78 -9.82
C ASN A 146 10.02 13.97 -10.91
N ALA A 147 9.89 14.34 -12.19
CA ALA A 147 10.61 13.70 -13.29
C ALA A 147 12.14 13.87 -13.17
N VAL A 148 12.58 14.98 -12.57
CA VAL A 148 14.00 15.31 -12.36
C VAL A 148 14.57 14.56 -11.14
N ALA A 149 13.74 14.34 -10.12
CA ALA A 149 14.14 13.71 -8.86
C ALA A 149 14.61 12.25 -9.04
N LEU A 150 13.95 11.47 -9.91
CA LEU A 150 14.33 10.08 -10.15
C LEU A 150 15.61 9.96 -10.98
N GLN A 151 15.78 10.81 -12.00
CA GLN A 151 17.02 10.84 -12.77
C GLN A 151 18.19 11.21 -11.86
N TYR A 152 18.00 12.14 -10.90
CA TYR A 152 19.00 12.44 -9.88
C TYR A 152 19.22 11.29 -8.87
N ALA A 153 18.18 10.63 -8.36
CA ALA A 153 18.31 9.59 -7.35
C ALA A 153 18.91 8.27 -7.90
N VAL A 154 18.56 7.92 -9.14
CA VAL A 154 19.07 6.73 -9.85
C VAL A 154 20.49 6.97 -10.39
N LEU A 155 20.79 8.15 -10.95
CA LEU A 155 22.14 8.46 -11.46
C LEU A 155 23.16 8.68 -10.35
N ASN A 156 22.77 9.29 -9.22
CA ASN A 156 23.70 9.55 -8.12
C ASN A 156 23.88 8.38 -7.18
N GLY A 157 23.31 7.21 -7.49
CA GLY A 157 23.58 5.95 -6.80
C GLY A 157 23.75 6.14 -5.31
N HIS A 158 22.67 6.54 -4.61
CA HIS A 158 22.66 6.65 -3.15
C HIS A 158 22.72 5.24 -2.52
N TYR A 159 23.81 4.53 -2.83
CA TYR A 159 24.48 3.52 -2.04
C TYR A 159 25.38 4.31 -1.08
N ARG A 160 24.85 4.69 0.08
CA ARG A 160 25.71 5.01 1.22
C ARG A 160 25.29 4.16 2.40
#